data_AF-A0A9C8WR16-F1
#
_entry.id   AF-A0A9C8WR16-F1
#
_cell.length_a   1.000
_cell.length_b   1.000
_cell.length_c   1.000
_cell.angle_alpha   90.00
_cell.angle_beta   90.00
_cell.angle_gamma   90.00
#
_symmetry.space_group_name_H-M   'P 1'
#
loop_
_entity.id
_entity.type
_entity.pdbx_description
1 polymer ?
#
loop_
_entity_poly.entity_id
_entity_poly.type
_entity_poly.pdbx_seq_one_letter_code
_entity_poly.pdbx_strand_id
1 'polypeptide(L)' 'LSEKARIRSQEIGRKITYIELNVNQEFMIRFSGSRFIPHTDPKLFPSVPVFRSNSPPGKA' A
#
# COMPACT_ATOMS: atom_id res chain seq x y z
N LEU A 1 -25.09 -24.32 -8.61
CA LEU A 1 -24.65 -23.16 -7.80
C LEU A 1 -25.41 -23.14 -6.47
N SER A 2 -24.82 -22.65 -5.37
CA SER A 2 -25.44 -22.67 -4.03
C SER A 2 -26.25 -21.39 -3.74
N GLU A 3 -27.55 -21.54 -3.52
CA GLU A 3 -28.44 -20.40 -3.23
C GLU A 3 -28.11 -19.74 -1.88
N LYS A 4 -27.72 -20.54 -0.88
CA LYS A 4 -27.28 -20.03 0.42
C LYS A 4 -26.06 -19.13 0.31
N ALA A 5 -25.12 -19.48 -0.56
CA ALA A 5 -23.95 -18.64 -0.81
C ALA A 5 -24.33 -17.31 -1.48
N ARG A 6 -25.29 -17.34 -2.41
CA ARG A 6 -25.79 -16.16 -3.12
C ARG A 6 -26.46 -15.16 -2.17
N ILE A 7 -27.36 -15.63 -1.31
CA ILE A 7 -28.02 -14.82 -0.28
C ILE A 7 -26.98 -14.22 0.67
N ARG A 8 -26.02 -15.02 1.13
CA ARG A 8 -24.95 -14.54 2.02
C ARG A 8 -24.12 -13.42 1.38
N SER A 9 -23.76 -13.54 0.09
CA SER A 9 -23.01 -12.49 -0.61
C SER A 9 -23.81 -11.18 -0.73
N GLN A 10 -25.13 -11.25 -0.96
CA GLN A 10 -25.99 -10.07 -0.99
C GLN A 10 -26.06 -9.38 0.38
N GLU A 11 -26.18 -10.16 1.45
CA GLU A 11 -26.17 -9.63 2.83
C GLU A 11 -24.83 -9.00 3.21
N ILE A 12 -23.71 -9.54 2.72
CA ILE A 12 -22.39 -8.92 2.89
C ILE A 12 -22.34 -7.58 2.15
N GLY A 13 -22.78 -7.55 0.88
CA GLY A 13 -22.80 -6.33 0.07
C GLY A 13 -23.56 -5.19 0.73
N ARG A 14 -24.71 -5.48 1.36
CA ARG A 14 -25.52 -4.50 2.13
C ARG A 14 -24.80 -3.89 3.32
N LYS A 15 -23.76 -4.55 3.84
CA LYS A 15 -23.00 -4.12 5.03
C LYS A 15 -21.69 -3.41 4.68
N ILE A 16 -21.31 -3.36 3.40
CA ILE A 16 -20.10 -2.67 2.97
C ILE A 16 -20.35 -1.16 3.07
N THR A 17 -19.51 -0.47 3.84
CA THR A 17 -19.52 0.99 3.90
C THR A 17 -18.51 1.53 2.90
N TYR A 18 -18.97 2.39 2.00
CA TYR A 18 -18.10 3.07 1.06
C TYR A 18 -17.29 4.17 1.77
N ILE A 19 -15.99 4.24 1.49
CA ILE A 19 -15.08 5.27 1.98
C ILE A 19 -14.46 5.95 0.76
N GLU A 20 -14.70 7.25 0.60
CA GLU A 20 -14.06 8.06 -0.43
C GLU A 20 -12.66 8.49 0.03
N LEU A 21 -11.64 8.11 -0.71
CA LEU A 21 -10.23 8.32 -0.36
C LEU A 21 -9.62 9.50 -1.11
N ASN A 22 -10.18 9.92 -2.25
CA ASN A 22 -9.63 11.02 -3.05
C ASN A 22 -9.72 12.39 -2.36
N VAL A 23 -10.59 12.54 -1.35
CA VAL A 23 -10.73 13.77 -0.55
C VAL A 23 -9.76 13.82 0.64
N ASN A 24 -9.07 12.71 0.94
CA ASN A 24 -8.18 12.62 2.10
C ASN A 24 -6.73 12.96 1.72
N GLN A 25 -6.21 14.06 2.24
CA GLN A 25 -4.85 14.51 1.96
C GLN A 25 -3.78 13.52 2.45
N GLU A 26 -3.99 12.87 3.59
CA GLU A 26 -3.07 11.86 4.13
C GLU A 26 -2.96 10.65 3.19
N PHE A 27 -4.09 10.22 2.62
CA PHE A 27 -4.12 9.19 1.59
C PHE A 27 -3.30 9.62 0.37
N MET A 28 -3.47 10.85 -0.12
CA MET A 28 -2.72 11.34 -1.28
C MET A 28 -1.20 11.41 -1.05
N ILE A 29 -0.76 11.73 0.18
CA ILE A 29 0.66 11.70 0.56
C ILE A 29 1.19 10.26 0.51
N ARG A 30 0.47 9.30 1.12
CA ARG A 30 0.85 7.87 1.12
C ARG A 30 0.86 7.30 -0.29
N PHE A 31 -0.16 7.61 -1.09
CA PHE A 31 -0.25 7.21 -2.50
C PHE A 31 0.95 7.74 -3.30
N SER A 32 1.33 9.00 -3.12
CA SER A 32 2.49 9.58 -3.80
C SER A 32 3.80 8.86 -3.47
N GLY A 33 4.00 8.47 -2.20
CA GLY A 33 5.17 7.70 -1.76
C GLY A 33 5.25 6.28 -2.35
N SER A 34 4.10 5.65 -2.59
CA SER A 34 4.00 4.33 -3.20
C SER A 34 4.35 4.27 -4.69
N ARG A 35 4.55 5.42 -5.35
CA ARG A 35 4.93 5.50 -6.77
C ARG A 35 6.42 5.20 -7.03
N PHE A 36 7.22 5.00 -5.99
CA PHE A 36 8.63 4.66 -6.08
C PHE A 36 8.83 3.19 -5.70
N ILE A 37 9.81 2.50 -6.29
CA ILE A 37 10.08 1.09 -5.99
C ILE A 37 11.21 0.99 -4.96
N PRO A 38 11.01 0.28 -3.84
CA PRO A 38 9.76 -0.36 -3.40
C PRO A 38 8.75 0.62 -2.78
N HIS A 39 9.25 1.73 -2.22
CA HIS A 39 8.52 2.88 -1.67
C HIS A 39 9.52 4.00 -1.38
N THR A 40 9.06 5.23 -1.16
CA THR A 40 9.93 6.33 -0.64
C THR A 40 10.37 6.14 0.82
N ASP A 41 9.74 5.21 1.55
CA ASP A 41 10.07 4.87 2.94
C ASP A 41 10.55 3.41 2.99
N PRO A 42 11.88 3.18 3.08
CA PRO A 42 12.44 1.84 3.12
C PRO A 42 12.00 1.02 4.33
N LYS A 43 11.54 1.67 5.43
CA LYS A 43 11.11 0.95 6.65
C LYS A 43 9.86 0.11 6.42
N LEU A 44 9.06 0.45 5.42
CA LEU A 44 7.86 -0.32 5.04
C LEU A 44 8.22 -1.63 4.31
N PHE A 45 9.46 -1.76 3.81
CA PHE A 45 9.92 -2.91 3.03
C PHE A 45 11.23 -3.48 3.61
N PRO A 46 11.20 -4.00 4.85
CA PRO A 46 12.41 -4.46 5.55
C PRO A 46 13.10 -5.65 4.88
N SER A 47 12.39 -6.39 4.02
CA SER A 47 12.95 -7.50 3.24
C SER A 47 13.81 -7.06 2.05
N VAL A 48 13.74 -5.77 1.66
CA VAL A 48 14.51 -5.24 0.54
C VAL A 48 15.88 -4.75 1.05
N PRO A 49 17.00 -5.24 0.47
CA PRO A 49 18.31 -4.74 0.83
C PRO A 49 18.41 -3.24 0.55
N VAL A 50 18.64 -2.44 1.60
CA VAL A 50 18.94 -1.01 1.43
C VAL A 50 20.37 -0.93 0.90
N PHE A 51 20.55 -0.40 -0.31
CA PHE A 51 21.88 -0.10 -0.82
C PHE A 51 22.49 1.02 0.04
N ARG A 52 23.30 0.63 1.03
CA ARG A 52 24.15 1.55 1.78
C ARG A 52 25.46 1.63 1.01
N SER A 53 25.76 2.80 0.43
CA SER A 53 27.09 3.07 -0.10
C SER A 53 28.08 3.15 1.06
N ASN A 54 28.54 2.01 1.56
CA ASN A 54 29.80 1.95 2.30
C ASN A 54 30.95 2.06 1.30
N SER A 55 31.04 3.19 0.61
CA SER A 55 32.25 3.58 -0.09
C SER A 55 33.06 4.44 0.88
N PRO A 56 34.32 4.09 1.19
CA PRO A 56 35.18 5.00 1.91
C PRO A 56 35.30 6.31 1.14
N PRO A 57 35.37 7.48 1.81
CA PRO A 57 35.63 8.72 1.12
C PRO A 57 37.06 8.68 0.56
N GLY A 58 37.17 8.67 -0.77
CA GLY A 58 38.42 8.88 -1.48
C GLY A 58 39.12 7.60 -1.93
N LYS A 59 38.92 7.26 -3.21
CA LYS A 59 40.02 7.17 -4.19
C LYS A 59 39.49 7.67 -5.53
N ALA A 60 39.90 8.90 -5.86
CA ALA A 60 40.04 9.35 -7.23
C ALA A 60 41.14 8.53 -7.92
#